data_AF-A0A5R2NGV4-F1
#
_entry.id   AF-A0A5R2NGV4-F1
#
_cell.length_a   1.000
_cell.length_b   1.000
_cell.length_c   1.000
_cell.angle_alpha   90.00
_cell.angle_beta   90.00
_cell.angle_gamma   90.00
#
_symmetry.space_group_name_H-M   'P 1'
#
loop_
_entity.id
_entity.type
_entity.pdbx_description
1 polymer ?
#
loop_
_entity_poly.entity_id
_entity_poly.type
_entity_poly.pdbx_seq_one_letter_code
_entity_poly.pdbx_strand_id
1 'polypeptide(L)'
;ADGNEYDLLRDNMPFGRPGQNEFGTYFIGYSRYLWVTEKMLQRMYVGDPPGAYDRLLDVSTPHTGTTFFAPTRPMLQTLVQAK
;
A
#
# COMPACT_ATOMS: atom_id res chain seq x y z
N ALA A 1 -23.34 8.96 2.23
CA ALA A 1 -22.30 7.97 2.57
C ALA A 1 -23.03 6.82 3.22
N ASP A 2 -23.19 5.71 2.51
CA ASP A 2 -24.14 4.65 2.88
C ASP A 2 -23.59 3.71 3.97
N GLY A 3 -22.66 4.18 4.80
CA GLY A 3 -22.08 3.43 5.91
C GLY A 3 -21.24 2.21 5.51
N ASN A 4 -20.98 2.00 4.21
CA ASN A 4 -20.26 0.82 3.73
C ASN A 4 -18.76 0.91 4.05
N GLU A 5 -18.24 -0.19 4.59
CA GLU A 5 -16.80 -0.38 4.82
C GLU A 5 -16.08 -0.64 3.48
N TYR A 6 -14.84 -0.16 3.39
CA TYR A 6 -13.99 -0.33 2.22
C TYR A 6 -12.72 -1.06 2.61
N ASP A 7 -12.51 -2.23 2.00
CA ASP A 7 -11.40 -3.11 2.33
C ASP A 7 -10.19 -2.97 1.40
N LEU A 8 -9.04 -3.35 1.94
CA LEU A 8 -7.77 -3.48 1.24
C LEU A 8 -7.22 -4.89 1.46
N LEU A 9 -6.96 -5.63 0.38
CA LEU A 9 -6.25 -6.91 0.47
C LEU A 9 -4.75 -6.63 0.64
N ARG A 10 -4.15 -7.12 1.72
CA ARG A 10 -2.73 -6.92 2.02
C ARG A 10 -1.98 -8.25 2.01
N ASP A 11 -0.73 -8.20 1.57
CA ASP A 11 0.17 -9.35 1.59
C ASP A 11 1.57 -8.92 2.04
N ASN A 12 1.63 -8.36 3.26
CA ASN A 12 2.86 -7.79 3.80
C ASN A 12 3.88 -8.88 4.10
N MET A 13 5.12 -8.70 3.65
CA MET A 13 6.20 -9.66 3.85
C MET A 13 7.33 -9.06 4.68
N PRO A 14 7.85 -9.77 5.70
CA PRO A 14 9.05 -9.34 6.40
C PRO A 14 10.29 -9.53 5.52
N PHE A 15 11.26 -8.62 5.63
CA PHE A 15 12.58 -8.77 5.04
C PHE A 15 13.65 -8.19 5.96
N GLY A 16 14.91 -8.55 5.76
CA GLY A 16 15.99 -7.96 6.55
C GLY A 16 17.36 -8.54 6.29
N ARG A 17 18.36 -7.83 6.80
CA ARG A 17 19.78 -8.21 6.79
C ARG A 17 20.35 -8.02 8.19
N PRO A 18 20.44 -9.08 9.00
CA PRO A 18 20.88 -8.96 10.39
C PRO A 18 22.26 -8.31 10.54
N GLY A 19 23.20 -8.61 9.64
CA GLY A 19 24.55 -8.01 9.65
C GLY A 19 24.60 -6.51 9.31
N GLN A 20 23.49 -5.93 8.84
CA GLN A 20 23.37 -4.50 8.50
C GLN A 20 22.33 -3.80 9.39
N ASN A 21 21.82 -4.45 10.44
CA ASN A 21 20.71 -3.96 11.27
C ASN A 21 19.47 -3.54 10.46
N GLU A 22 19.21 -4.22 9.33
CA GLU A 22 18.05 -3.94 8.49
C GLU A 22 16.91 -4.92 8.84
N PHE A 23 15.80 -4.37 9.33
CA PHE A 23 14.58 -5.11 9.65
C PHE A 23 13.40 -4.35 9.06
N GLY A 24 12.82 -4.89 7.99
CA GLY A 24 11.84 -4.18 7.17
C GLY A 24 10.56 -4.96 6.96
N THR A 25 9.50 -4.22 6.65
CA THR A 25 8.24 -4.77 6.15
C THR A 25 8.04 -4.27 4.73
N TYR A 26 7.87 -5.19 3.80
CA TYR A 26 7.44 -4.85 2.44
C TYR A 26 5.92 -4.78 2.43
N PHE A 27 5.38 -3.57 2.34
CA PHE A 27 3.94 -3.35 2.24
C PHE A 27 3.48 -3.50 0.80
N ILE A 28 2.41 -4.29 0.60
CA ILE A 28 1.68 -4.33 -0.67
C ILE A 28 0.19 -4.42 -0.38
N GLY A 29 -0.59 -3.58 -1.07
CA GLY A 29 -2.04 -3.49 -0.92
C GLY A 29 -2.72 -3.51 -2.28
N TYR A 30 -3.75 -4.33 -2.42
CA TYR A 30 -4.60 -4.42 -3.60
C TYR A 30 -6.00 -3.93 -3.26
N SER A 31 -6.46 -2.93 -4.02
CA SER A 31 -7.78 -2.32 -3.86
C SER A 31 -8.47 -2.21 -5.21
N ARG A 32 -9.80 -2.37 -5.24
CA ARG A 32 -10.61 -2.09 -6.44
C ARG A 32 -10.49 -0.62 -6.87
N TYR A 33 -10.36 0.30 -5.92
CA TYR A 33 -10.25 1.73 -6.17
C TYR A 33 -9.05 2.30 -5.41
N LEU A 34 -8.15 2.99 -6.13
CA LEU A 34 -6.92 3.55 -5.57
C LEU A 34 -7.17 4.49 -4.38
N TRP A 35 -8.27 5.26 -4.43
CA TRP A 35 -8.61 6.23 -3.39
C TRP A 35 -8.77 5.59 -2.00
N VAL A 36 -9.11 4.29 -1.92
CA VAL A 36 -9.23 3.57 -0.63
C VAL A 36 -7.86 3.53 0.05
N THR A 37 -6.82 3.09 -0.67
CA THR A 37 -5.45 3.05 -0.18
C THR A 37 -4.91 4.45 0.12
N GLU A 38 -5.17 5.41 -0.77
CA GLU A 38 -4.75 6.81 -0.56
C GLU A 38 -5.40 7.41 0.69
N LYS A 39 -6.67 7.10 0.95
CA LYS A 39 -7.36 7.58 2.16
C LYS A 39 -6.81 6.95 3.42
N MET A 40 -6.49 5.65 3.40
CA MET A 40 -5.80 4.98 4.50
C MET A 40 -4.43 5.62 4.76
N LEU A 41 -3.61 5.84 3.72
CA LEU A 41 -2.31 6.50 3.84
C LEU A 41 -2.45 7.95 4.34
N GLN A 42 -3.41 8.72 3.84
CA GLN A 42 -3.67 10.08 4.30
C GLN A 42 -3.94 10.10 5.81
N ARG A 43 -4.77 9.17 6.31
CA ARG A 43 -5.02 9.03 7.75
C ARG A 43 -3.79 8.61 8.53
N MET A 44 -2.98 7.70 7.98
CA MET A 44 -1.74 7.28 8.63
C MET A 44 -0.72 8.42 8.78
N TYR A 45 -0.50 9.24 7.75
CA TYR A 45 0.54 10.28 7.76
C TYR A 45 0.07 11.64 8.28
N VAL A 46 -1.17 12.04 7.97
CA VAL A 46 -1.72 13.35 8.37
C VAL A 46 -2.54 13.25 9.65
N GLY A 47 -3.22 12.13 9.86
CA GLY A 47 -4.23 11.97 10.91
C GLY A 47 -5.61 12.46 10.52
N ASP A 48 -6.63 11.99 11.25
CA ASP A 48 -8.02 12.40 11.13
C ASP A 48 -8.64 12.39 12.54
N PRO A 49 -8.60 13.53 13.29
CA PRO A 49 -8.23 14.88 12.85
C PRO A 49 -6.72 15.07 12.62
N PRO A 50 -6.29 16.13 11.89
CA PRO A 50 -4.89 16.39 11.62
C PRO A 50 -4.02 16.42 12.88
N GLY A 51 -2.89 15.70 12.85
CA GLY A 51 -2.00 15.49 14.00
C GLY A 51 -2.23 14.16 14.73
N ALA A 52 -3.38 13.51 14.56
CA ALA A 52 -3.63 12.16 15.05
C ALA A 52 -3.12 11.10 14.05
N TYR A 53 -1.83 11.15 13.70
CA TYR A 53 -1.18 10.24 12.77
C TYR A 53 -1.02 8.83 13.37
N ASP A 54 -0.70 7.84 12.54
CA ASP A 54 -0.50 6.46 12.96
C ASP A 54 0.89 6.26 13.59
N ARG A 55 0.91 5.85 14.87
CA ARG A 55 2.13 5.59 15.65
C ARG A 55 2.99 4.46 15.09
N LEU A 56 2.48 3.63 14.17
CA LEU A 56 3.33 2.67 13.44
C LEU A 56 4.50 3.36 12.73
N LEU A 57 4.31 4.62 12.30
CA LEU A 57 5.34 5.41 11.65
C LEU A 57 6.45 5.89 12.60
N ASP A 58 6.25 5.81 13.92
CA ASP A 58 7.31 6.10 14.91
C ASP A 58 8.43 5.05 14.88
N VAL A 59 8.12 3.85 14.39
CA VAL A 59 9.05 2.70 14.33
C VAL A 59 9.26 2.18 12.91
N SER A 60 8.57 2.73 11.92
CA SER A 60 8.62 2.28 10.52
C SER A 60 8.85 3.47 9.60
N THR A 61 9.94 3.45 8.82
CA THR A 61 10.24 4.49 7.84
C THR A 61 9.98 4.00 6.41
N PRO A 62 9.11 4.65 5.63
CA PRO A 62 8.89 4.31 4.23
C PRO A 62 10.11 4.72 3.38
N HIS A 63 10.81 3.75 2.79
CA HIS A 63 11.90 4.05 1.86
C HIS A 63 11.45 4.18 0.40
N THR A 64 10.32 3.57 0.04
CA THR A 64 9.79 3.57 -1.32
C THR A 64 8.27 3.72 -1.31
N GLY A 65 7.71 4.32 -2.37
CA GLY A 65 6.27 4.37 -2.62
C GLY A 65 6.00 4.36 -4.11
N THR A 66 5.19 3.41 -4.58
CA THR A 66 4.84 3.27 -5.98
C THR A 66 3.45 2.66 -6.12
N THR A 67 2.78 2.99 -7.22
CA THR A 67 1.44 2.50 -7.54
C THR A 67 1.49 1.85 -8.91
N PHE A 68 0.90 0.65 -9.01
CA PHE A 68 0.79 -0.09 -10.26
C PHE A 68 -0.67 -0.45 -10.53
N PHE A 69 -1.03 -0.51 -11.80
CA PHE A 69 -2.27 -1.13 -12.23
C PHE A 69 -2.02 -2.62 -12.49
N ALA A 70 -2.78 -3.50 -11.85
CA ALA A 70 -2.76 -4.93 -12.10
C ALA A 70 -3.84 -5.29 -13.14
N PRO A 71 -3.47 -5.44 -14.44
CA PRO A 71 -4.45 -5.71 -15.48
C PRO A 71 -5.05 -7.11 -15.34
N THR A 72 -6.23 -7.31 -15.94
CA THR A 72 -6.79 -8.65 -16.10
C THR A 72 -5.92 -9.47 -17.04
N ARG A 73 -5.97 -10.80 -16.92
CA ARG A 73 -5.19 -11.71 -17.78
C ARG A 73 -5.40 -11.46 -19.28
N PRO A 74 -6.63 -11.25 -19.79
CA PRO A 74 -6.84 -10.92 -21.20
C PRO A 74 -6.18 -9.60 -21.61
N MET A 75 -6.28 -8.56 -20.78
CA MET A 75 -5.66 -7.27 -21.07
C MET A 75 -4.13 -7.38 -21.12
N LEU A 76 -3.54 -8.12 -20.17
CA LEU A 76 -2.10 -8.36 -20.17
C LEU A 76 -1.66 -9.09 -21.45
N GLN A 77 -2.42 -10.09 -21.91
CA GLN A 77 -2.15 -10.81 -23.15
C GLN A 77 -2.18 -9.87 -24.37
N THR A 78 -3.16 -8.97 -24.43
CA THR A 78 -3.25 -7.95 -25.51
C THR A 78 -2.05 -7.02 -25.49
N LEU A 79 -1.59 -6.58 -24.32
CA LEU A 79 -0.40 -5.71 -24.21
C LEU A 79 0.88 -6.40 -24.69
N VAL A 80 1.01 -7.71 -24.47
CA VAL A 80 2.16 -8.49 -24.95
C VAL A 80 2.11 -8.66 -26.47
N GLN A 81 0.93 -8.88 -27.04
CA GLN A 81 0.72 -9.08 -28.48
C GLN A 81 0.66 -7.80 -29.31
N ALA A 82 0.47 -6.64 -28.66
CA ALA A 82 0.51 -5.33 -29.30
C ALA A 82 1.96 -4.85 -29.59
N LYS A 83 2.96 -5.68 -29.29
CA LYS A 83 4.35 -5.55 -29.78
C LYS A 83 4.49 -6.17 -31.15
#